data_AF-A0A7I7PA12-F1
#
_entry.id   AF-A0A7I7PA12-F1
#
_cell.length_a   1.000
_cell.length_b   1.000
_cell.length_c   1.000
_cell.angle_alpha   90.00
_cell.angle_beta   90.00
_cell.angle_gamma   90.00
#
_symmetry.space_group_name_H-M   'P 1'
#
loop_
_entity.id
_entity.type
_entity.pdbx_description
1 polymer ?
#
loop_
_entity_poly.entity_id
_entity_poly.type
_entity_poly.pdbx_seq_one_letter_code
_entity_poly.pdbx_strand_id
1 'polypeptide(L)'
;MSDTADRLAQALRDLINEAVQEAVDRTRPTPPPARVVERPRVPEEDFEVCPWCSKKHMRHLMPVTEARQQLGGISRTTFYALVPEGELSLLKIGSRSFVQAEDLDDFIRRKRYDRSG
;
A
#
# COMPACT_ATOMS: atom_id res chain seq x y z
N MET A 1 -13.82 51.92 18.65
CA MET A 1 -14.43 50.67 19.17
C MET A 1 -13.69 49.40 18.73
N SER A 2 -12.50 49.47 18.09
CA SER A 2 -11.74 48.28 17.65
C SER A 2 -10.81 47.69 18.74
N ASP A 3 -10.25 48.53 19.60
CA ASP A 3 -9.20 48.14 20.56
C ASP A 3 -9.65 47.07 21.58
N THR A 4 -10.93 47.08 21.99
CA THR A 4 -11.47 46.04 22.89
C THR A 4 -11.67 44.70 22.20
N ALA A 5 -12.04 44.70 20.91
CA ALA A 5 -12.19 43.49 20.12
C ALA A 5 -10.81 42.89 19.79
N ASP A 6 -9.83 43.72 19.49
CA ASP A 6 -8.45 43.30 19.19
C ASP A 6 -7.79 42.68 20.43
N ARG A 7 -8.02 43.26 21.62
CA ARG A 7 -7.53 42.69 22.89
C ARG A 7 -8.18 41.34 23.21
N LEU A 8 -9.48 41.18 22.97
CA LEU A 8 -10.16 39.91 23.16
C LEU A 8 -9.66 38.84 22.19
N ALA A 9 -9.48 39.22 20.91
CA ALA A 9 -8.92 38.32 19.90
C ALA A 9 -7.50 37.88 20.26
N GLN A 10 -6.70 38.79 20.84
CA GLN A 10 -5.35 38.46 21.29
C GLN A 10 -5.38 37.49 22.49
N ALA A 11 -6.19 37.78 23.51
CA ALA A 11 -6.32 36.93 24.68
C ALA A 11 -6.79 35.50 24.33
N LEU A 12 -7.72 35.37 23.36
CA LEU A 12 -8.16 34.06 22.87
C LEU A 12 -7.05 33.31 22.13
N ARG A 13 -6.26 33.99 21.31
CA ARG A 13 -5.11 33.38 20.62
C ARG A 13 -4.08 32.86 21.62
N ASP A 14 -3.79 33.64 22.64
CA ASP A 14 -2.79 33.28 23.66
C ASP A 14 -3.24 32.03 24.43
N LEU A 15 -4.52 31.96 24.81
CA LEU A 15 -5.10 30.81 25.52
C LEU A 15 -5.12 29.54 24.66
N ILE A 16 -5.41 29.66 23.36
CA ILE A 16 -5.35 28.53 22.42
C ILE A 16 -3.91 28.03 22.28
N ASN A 17 -2.94 28.94 22.12
CA ASN A 17 -1.54 28.57 21.95
C ASN A 17 -0.99 27.88 23.19
N GLU A 18 -1.35 28.35 24.39
CA GLU A 18 -0.98 27.72 25.66
C GLU A 18 -1.54 26.29 25.75
N ALA A 19 -2.83 26.10 25.46
CA ALA A 19 -3.45 24.78 25.48
C ALA A 19 -2.85 23.81 24.45
N VAL A 20 -2.50 24.32 23.26
CA VAL A 20 -1.82 23.52 22.23
C VAL A 20 -0.43 23.12 22.69
N GLN A 21 0.33 24.04 23.29
CA GLN A 21 1.68 23.75 23.76
C GLN A 21 1.67 22.72 24.89
N GLU A 22 0.75 22.83 25.85
CA GLU A 22 0.57 21.80 26.88
C GLU A 22 0.26 20.41 26.29
N ALA A 23 -0.58 20.36 25.25
CA ALA A 23 -0.92 19.10 24.59
C ALA A 23 0.29 18.51 23.85
N VAL A 24 1.09 19.35 23.20
CA VAL A 24 2.35 18.94 22.54
C VAL A 24 3.33 18.39 23.56
N ASP A 25 3.53 19.10 24.68
CA ASP A 25 4.50 18.71 25.72
C ASP A 25 4.10 17.41 26.43
N ARG A 26 2.80 17.14 26.57
CA ARG A 26 2.27 15.88 27.11
C ARG A 26 2.35 14.71 26.11
N THR A 27 2.48 15.00 24.82
CA THR A 27 2.59 13.96 23.79
C THR A 27 4.04 13.52 23.71
N ARG A 28 4.35 12.30 24.20
CA ARG A 28 5.68 11.71 23.94
C ARG A 28 5.92 11.69 22.43
N PRO A 29 7.01 12.29 21.91
CA PRO A 29 7.33 12.18 20.51
C PRO A 29 7.49 10.70 20.17
N THR A 30 6.71 10.22 19.20
CA THR A 30 6.92 8.88 18.65
C THR A 30 8.35 8.85 18.12
N PRO A 31 9.23 7.99 18.65
CA PRO A 31 10.59 7.91 18.13
C PRO A 31 10.49 7.55 16.65
N PRO A 32 11.32 8.18 15.78
CA PRO A 32 11.40 7.75 14.39
C PRO A 32 11.69 6.24 14.38
N PRO A 33 11.09 5.48 13.45
CA PRO A 33 11.29 4.04 13.40
C PRO A 33 12.79 3.75 13.43
N ALA A 34 13.23 3.02 14.46
CA ALA A 34 14.65 2.93 14.83
C ALA A 34 15.54 2.41 13.69
N ARG A 35 14.96 1.68 12.73
CA ARG A 35 15.57 1.34 11.44
C ARG A 35 14.46 1.24 10.40
N VAL A 36 14.66 1.81 9.22
CA VAL A 36 14.09 1.22 8.00
C VAL A 36 14.69 -0.16 7.94
N VAL A 37 13.93 -1.19 8.33
CA VAL A 37 14.37 -2.58 8.11
C VAL A 37 14.45 -2.70 6.61
N GLU A 38 15.67 -2.66 6.06
CA GLU A 38 15.88 -2.95 4.66
C GLU A 38 15.21 -4.29 4.39
N ARG A 39 14.25 -4.27 3.45
CA ARG A 39 13.55 -5.49 3.06
C ARG A 39 14.63 -6.50 2.70
N PRO A 40 14.63 -7.71 3.30
CA PRO A 40 15.64 -8.71 3.01
C PRO A 40 15.78 -8.85 1.50
N ARG A 41 16.97 -8.53 0.97
CA ARG A 41 17.29 -8.83 -0.43
C ARG A 41 17.55 -10.32 -0.48
N VAL A 42 16.56 -11.06 -0.93
CA VAL A 42 16.72 -12.48 -1.24
C VAL A 42 17.61 -12.55 -2.50
N PRO A 43 18.67 -13.36 -2.52
CA PRO A 43 19.51 -13.58 -3.71
C PRO A 43 18.67 -13.99 -4.92
N GLU A 44 19.02 -13.51 -6.12
CA GLU A 44 18.26 -13.80 -7.36
C GLU A 44 18.21 -15.31 -7.68
N GLU A 45 19.24 -16.03 -7.26
CA GLU A 45 19.43 -17.47 -7.41
C GLU A 45 18.49 -18.33 -6.54
N ASP A 46 17.95 -17.80 -5.43
CA ASP A 46 16.96 -18.49 -4.58
C ASP A 46 15.52 -18.41 -5.17
N PHE A 47 15.32 -17.67 -6.26
CA PHE A 47 14.02 -17.48 -6.91
C PHE A 47 13.80 -18.35 -8.15
N GLU A 48 14.72 -19.24 -8.49
CA GLU A 48 14.60 -20.01 -9.74
C GLU A 48 13.37 -20.93 -9.76
N VAL A 49 12.93 -21.40 -8.59
CA VAL A 49 11.76 -22.27 -8.47
C VAL A 49 11.03 -22.01 -7.16
N CYS A 50 9.72 -21.78 -7.22
CA CYS A 50 8.90 -21.67 -6.01
C CYS A 50 8.80 -23.03 -5.30
N PRO A 51 9.10 -23.11 -3.98
CA PRO A 51 9.00 -24.36 -3.22
C PRO A 51 7.59 -24.97 -3.13
N TRP A 52 6.55 -24.18 -3.43
CA TRP A 52 5.16 -24.57 -3.24
C TRP A 52 4.53 -25.19 -4.49
N CYS A 53 5.01 -24.83 -5.68
CA CYS A 53 4.40 -25.27 -6.95
C CYS A 53 5.42 -25.73 -8.00
N SER A 54 6.71 -25.71 -7.68
CA SER A 54 7.80 -26.09 -8.60
C SER A 54 7.86 -25.29 -9.91
N LYS A 55 7.25 -24.10 -9.98
CA LYS A 55 7.29 -23.17 -11.13
C LYS A 55 8.22 -21.99 -10.86
N LYS A 56 8.82 -21.43 -11.93
CA LYS A 56 9.72 -20.26 -11.88
C LYS A 56 8.92 -18.96 -11.71
N HIS A 57 8.56 -18.63 -10.47
CA HIS A 57 7.97 -17.33 -10.13
C HIS A 57 8.51 -16.78 -8.80
N MET A 58 8.76 -15.47 -8.75
CA MET A 58 9.48 -14.84 -7.64
C MET A 58 8.74 -14.91 -6.29
N ARG A 59 7.40 -15.05 -6.25
CA ARG A 59 6.60 -15.19 -5.02
C ARG A 59 5.30 -15.93 -5.32
N HIS A 60 4.83 -16.81 -4.43
CA HIS A 60 3.54 -17.50 -4.62
C HIS A 60 2.35 -16.55 -4.48
N LEU A 61 2.41 -15.64 -3.51
CA LEU A 61 1.38 -14.62 -3.28
C LEU A 61 1.93 -13.22 -3.55
N MET A 62 1.29 -12.52 -4.47
CA MET A 62 1.63 -11.16 -4.87
C MET A 62 0.67 -10.15 -4.25
N PRO A 63 1.15 -9.15 -3.49
CA PRO A 63 0.30 -8.07 -3.01
C PRO A 63 -0.38 -7.34 -4.17
N VAL A 64 -1.65 -6.94 -4.01
CA VAL A 64 -2.42 -6.22 -5.05
C VAL A 64 -1.67 -4.99 -5.59
N THR A 65 -0.93 -4.27 -4.75
CA THR A 65 -0.12 -3.12 -5.19
C THR A 65 0.97 -3.52 -6.18
N GLU A 66 1.66 -4.63 -5.95
CA GLU A 66 2.71 -5.13 -6.85
C GLU A 66 2.09 -5.74 -8.12
N ALA A 67 1.00 -6.52 -7.98
CA ALA A 67 0.29 -7.10 -9.12
C ALA A 67 -0.22 -6.04 -10.11
N ARG A 68 -0.77 -4.93 -9.60
CA ARG A 68 -1.20 -3.79 -10.44
C ARG A 68 -0.05 -3.18 -11.25
N GLN A 69 1.14 -3.10 -10.66
CA GLN A 69 2.31 -2.60 -11.37
C GLN A 69 2.74 -3.54 -12.50
N GLN A 70 2.68 -4.85 -12.28
CA GLN A 70 2.95 -5.83 -13.35
C GLN A 70 1.92 -5.78 -14.49
N LEU A 71 0.68 -5.40 -14.18
CA LEU A 71 -0.36 -5.17 -15.19
C LEU A 71 -0.25 -3.81 -15.90
N GLY A 72 0.89 -3.13 -15.80
CA GLY A 72 1.09 -1.82 -16.43
C GLY A 72 0.59 -0.64 -15.59
N GLY A 73 0.48 -0.80 -14.27
CA GLY A 73 0.14 0.27 -13.35
C GLY A 73 -1.36 0.60 -13.27
N ILE A 74 -2.24 -0.35 -13.56
CA ILE A 74 -3.69 -0.12 -13.59
C ILE A 74 -4.24 0.42 -12.27
N SER A 75 -5.37 1.14 -12.35
CA SER A 75 -6.05 1.69 -11.17
C SER A 75 -6.56 0.57 -10.25
N ARG A 76 -6.85 0.90 -8.98
CA ARG A 76 -7.48 -0.04 -8.05
C ARG A 76 -8.86 -0.47 -8.55
N THR A 77 -9.64 0.48 -9.04
CA THR A 77 -11.00 0.24 -9.54
C THR A 77 -10.97 -0.75 -10.71
N THR A 78 -10.08 -0.54 -11.67
CA THR A 78 -9.86 -1.46 -12.79
C THR A 78 -9.44 -2.84 -12.31
N PHE A 79 -8.49 -2.91 -11.38
CA PHE A 79 -8.04 -4.19 -10.83
C PHE A 79 -9.18 -4.96 -10.15
N TYR A 80 -9.99 -4.30 -9.33
CA TYR A 80 -11.11 -4.96 -8.64
C TYR A 80 -12.30 -5.28 -9.55
N ALA A 81 -12.38 -4.72 -10.77
CA ALA A 81 -13.35 -5.15 -11.77
C ALA A 81 -13.00 -6.53 -12.37
N LEU A 82 -11.71 -6.88 -12.44
CA LEU A 82 -11.24 -8.18 -12.95
C LEU A 82 -11.52 -9.36 -12.00
N VAL A 83 -11.68 -9.08 -10.70
CA VAL A 83 -11.94 -10.09 -9.67
C VAL A 83 -13.31 -10.76 -9.82
N PRO A 84 -14.45 -10.03 -9.88
CA PRO A 84 -15.77 -10.63 -10.06
C PRO A 84 -15.95 -11.28 -11.45
N GLU A 85 -15.19 -10.86 -12.45
CA GLU A 85 -15.15 -11.49 -13.78
C GLU A 85 -14.45 -12.87 -13.75
N GLY A 86 -13.85 -13.26 -12.62
CA GLY A 86 -13.11 -14.51 -12.47
C GLY A 86 -11.75 -14.52 -13.17
N GLU A 87 -11.31 -13.36 -13.68
CA GLU A 87 -10.04 -13.23 -14.40
C GLU A 87 -8.83 -13.27 -13.46
N LEU A 88 -9.00 -12.80 -12.21
CA LEU A 88 -7.98 -12.83 -11.15
C LEU A 88 -8.57 -13.33 -9.83
N SER A 89 -7.87 -14.26 -9.17
CA SER A 89 -8.25 -14.73 -7.82
C SER A 89 -7.71 -13.81 -6.74
N LEU A 90 -8.57 -13.41 -5.80
CA LEU A 90 -8.21 -12.54 -4.68
C LEU A 90 -8.16 -13.33 -3.37
N LEU A 91 -6.98 -13.37 -2.75
CA LEU A 91 -6.78 -13.94 -1.42
C LEU A 91 -6.64 -12.82 -0.38
N LYS A 92 -7.35 -12.93 0.75
CA LYS A 92 -7.28 -11.93 1.83
C LYS A 92 -6.55 -12.52 3.03
N ILE A 93 -5.47 -11.87 3.46
CA ILE A 93 -4.72 -12.23 4.67
C ILE A 93 -4.72 -11.00 5.60
N GLY A 94 -5.52 -11.08 6.67
CA GLY A 94 -5.78 -9.94 7.55
C GLY A 94 -6.39 -8.75 6.78
N SER A 95 -5.75 -7.59 6.88
CA SER A 95 -6.16 -6.36 6.16
C SER A 95 -5.59 -6.25 4.74
N ARG A 96 -4.76 -7.18 4.30
CA ARG A 96 -4.05 -7.14 3.02
C ARG A 96 -4.66 -8.10 2.01
N SER A 97 -4.62 -7.70 0.75
CA SER A 97 -5.10 -8.50 -0.38
C SER A 97 -3.93 -8.93 -1.26
N PHE A 98 -4.02 -10.16 -1.76
CA PHE A 98 -3.02 -10.83 -2.57
C PHE A 98 -3.68 -11.51 -3.77
N VAL A 99 -2.88 -11.80 -4.79
CA VAL A 99 -3.21 -12.62 -5.96
C VAL A 99 -2.19 -13.73 -6.03
N GLN A 100 -2.56 -14.92 -6.49
CA GLN A 100 -1.56 -15.94 -6.81
C GLN A 100 -0.75 -15.51 -8.03
N ALA A 101 0.57 -15.67 -7.99
CA ALA A 101 1.40 -15.28 -9.12
C ALA A 101 1.07 -16.06 -10.40
N GLU A 102 0.68 -17.33 -10.26
CA GLU A 102 0.28 -18.18 -11.38
C GLU A 102 -0.96 -17.65 -12.10
N ASP A 103 -1.98 -17.24 -11.36
CA ASP A 103 -3.20 -16.65 -11.92
C ASP A 103 -2.90 -15.35 -12.69
N LEU A 104 -1.97 -14.54 -12.17
CA LEU A 104 -1.54 -13.30 -12.81
C LEU A 104 -0.78 -13.57 -14.11
N ASP A 105 0.14 -14.54 -14.09
CA ASP A 105 0.88 -14.96 -15.29
C ASP A 105 -0.07 -15.51 -16.35
N ASP A 106 -1.03 -16.34 -15.95
CA ASP A 106 -2.04 -16.91 -16.84
C ASP A 106 -2.92 -15.83 -17.46
N PHE A 107 -3.37 -14.84 -16.66
CA PHE A 107 -4.10 -13.68 -17.16
C PHE A 107 -3.31 -12.92 -18.23
N ILE A 108 -2.03 -12.61 -17.97
CA ILE A 108 -1.16 -11.90 -18.91
C ILE A 108 -0.98 -12.72 -20.19
N ARG A 109 -0.77 -14.04 -20.08
CA ARG A 109 -0.67 -14.93 -21.25
C ARG A 109 -1.94 -14.88 -22.08
N ARG A 110 -3.12 -15.08 -21.46
CA ARG A 110 -4.42 -15.03 -22.17
C ARG A 110 -4.59 -13.73 -22.96
N LYS A 111 -4.38 -12.57 -22.32
CA LYS A 111 -4.56 -11.26 -22.98
C LYS A 111 -3.49 -10.91 -24.01
N ARG A 112 -2.28 -11.47 -23.93
CA ARG A 112 -1.27 -11.31 -24.99
C ARG A 112 -1.66 -12.02 -26.28
N TYR A 113 -2.26 -13.20 -26.18
CA TYR A 113 -2.69 -13.97 -27.36
C TYR A 113 -3.99 -13.42 -27.98
N ASP A 114 -4.84 -12.77 -27.17
CA ASP A 114 -6.09 -12.14 -27.61
C ASP A 114 -5.89 -10.91 -28.52
N ARG A 115 -4.64 -10.44 -28.70
CA ARG A 115 -4.30 -9.32 -29.59
C ARG A 115 -4.29 -9.70 -31.08
N SER A 116 -4.86 -10.86 -31.44
CA SER A 116 -4.96 -11.37 -32.81
C SER A 116 -6.38 -11.32 -33.40
N GLY A 117 -7.32 -10.64 -32.72
CA GLY A 117 -8.68 -10.37 -33.21
C GLY A 117 -8.80 -9.04 -33.93
#